data_AF-A0A1V5WQI8-F1
#
_entry.id   AF-A0A1V5WQI8-F1
#
_cell.length_a   1.000
_cell.length_b   1.000
_cell.length_c   1.000
_cell.angle_alpha   90.00
_cell.angle_beta   90.00
_cell.angle_gamma   90.00
#
_symmetry.space_group_name_H-M   'P 1'
#
loop_
_entity.id
_entity.type
_entity.pdbx_description
1 polymer ?
#
loop_
_entity_poly.entity_id
_entity_poly.type
_entity_poly.pdbx_seq_one_letter_code
_entity_poly.pdbx_strand_id
1 'polypeptide(L)'
;MLGFASLGSFPIGAPCCFSIAEISDRLVQTYGIQEATDDRQLMTKGTYIFEMPLSYRILVDDGTDTLGEINRYRKVTIGKRLNNYGQADFDISVTDDKANLISLRKNKIKVYREYGRQTNLVWAGEQAVRRSNLDFKGNNWSEITCFSWFEQFFHRYTEEFERYELEDAGDVIDTLISTTQAKTDGDFGVTTGTIDTTYTADIIYQNDNIGEAILGLADGGLDFEITDNKVLNVSSILGTDKTNDVVIEYGHNVTSMTIIEDFSNPVNQALVLGEVIDEDTLQRIERTDTSSRSEYKLRQMRMNQLEPAIQSIFEDKGDSAIRKYKVPLIKVDFDIIKNYTPSIDQFTVGDGIRLIVKNGIYNIDEEYRVFEWQVTFDEKNTEKLTLILGKFTI
;
A
#
# COMPACT_ATOMS: atom_id res chain seq x y z
N MET A 1 -45.59 14.54 -53.56
CA MET A 1 -44.12 14.39 -53.60
C MET A 1 -43.69 14.18 -52.15
N LEU A 2 -43.06 13.07 -51.75
CA LEU A 2 -41.75 12.54 -52.17
C LEU A 2 -40.62 13.52 -51.79
N GLY A 3 -39.72 13.22 -50.83
CA GLY A 3 -39.72 12.04 -49.93
C GLY A 3 -38.41 11.85 -49.15
N PHE A 4 -38.21 10.62 -48.66
CA PHE A 4 -36.98 10.01 -48.09
C PHE A 4 -36.51 10.36 -46.66
N ALA A 5 -35.97 9.32 -46.00
CA ALA A 5 -35.20 9.31 -44.74
C ALA A 5 -33.71 9.07 -45.06
N SER A 6 -32.72 8.82 -44.19
CA SER A 6 -32.58 8.48 -42.74
C SER A 6 -31.12 8.85 -42.32
N LEU A 7 -30.54 8.65 -41.12
CA LEU A 7 -30.81 7.94 -39.86
C LEU A 7 -30.62 8.92 -38.66
N GLY A 8 -30.77 8.60 -37.36
CA GLY A 8 -31.16 7.37 -36.66
C GLY A 8 -30.04 6.77 -35.77
N SER A 9 -30.19 6.85 -34.45
CA SER A 9 -29.29 6.25 -33.42
C SER A 9 -30.10 5.84 -32.17
N PHE A 10 -29.60 4.86 -31.40
CA PHE A 10 -30.35 4.21 -30.32
C PHE A 10 -30.26 4.93 -28.96
N PRO A 11 -31.34 4.97 -28.15
CA PRO A 11 -31.26 5.32 -26.73
C PRO A 11 -30.77 4.14 -25.89
N ILE A 12 -29.94 4.43 -24.88
CA ILE A 12 -29.41 3.46 -23.91
C ILE A 12 -30.51 3.05 -22.92
N GLY A 13 -30.54 1.77 -22.54
CA GLY A 13 -31.60 1.18 -21.72
C GLY A 13 -31.48 1.41 -20.21
N ALA A 14 -32.64 1.71 -19.60
CA ALA A 14 -33.05 1.42 -18.21
C ALA A 14 -32.06 1.72 -17.04
N PRO A 15 -32.30 2.78 -16.25
CA PRO A 15 -31.87 2.79 -14.85
C PRO A 15 -32.78 1.86 -14.00
N CYS A 16 -32.21 1.16 -13.03
CA CYS A 16 -32.99 0.47 -12.00
C CYS A 16 -33.49 1.48 -10.97
N CYS A 17 -34.76 1.88 -11.06
CA CYS A 17 -35.41 2.70 -10.06
C CYS A 17 -35.84 1.83 -8.86
N PHE A 18 -35.33 2.14 -7.67
CA PHE A 18 -36.07 1.84 -6.43
C PHE A 18 -37.35 2.69 -6.41
N SER A 19 -38.43 2.14 -5.87
CA SER A 19 -39.68 2.88 -5.70
C SER A 19 -39.59 3.82 -4.49
N ILE A 20 -40.30 4.95 -4.56
CA ILE A 20 -40.37 5.91 -3.44
C ILE A 20 -41.01 5.26 -2.19
N ALA A 21 -41.85 4.24 -2.36
CA ALA A 21 -42.43 3.45 -1.27
C ALA A 21 -41.36 2.72 -0.44
N GLU A 22 -40.40 2.04 -1.09
CA GLU A 22 -39.29 1.34 -0.41
C GLU A 22 -38.36 2.29 0.35
N ILE A 23 -38.28 3.55 -0.08
CA ILE A 23 -37.54 4.61 0.62
C ILE A 23 -38.35 5.12 1.82
N SER A 24 -39.67 5.28 1.67
CA SER A 24 -40.58 5.69 2.75
C SER A 24 -40.57 4.70 3.91
N ASP A 25 -40.75 3.40 3.66
CA ASP A 25 -40.80 2.36 4.71
C ASP A 25 -39.54 2.36 5.60
N ARG A 26 -38.35 2.54 4.99
CA ARG A 26 -37.09 2.57 5.75
C ARG A 26 -36.94 3.85 6.58
N LEU A 27 -37.50 4.98 6.15
CA LEU A 27 -37.52 6.23 6.92
C LEU A 27 -38.50 6.15 8.11
N VAL A 28 -39.68 5.56 7.91
CA VAL A 28 -40.67 5.31 8.97
C VAL A 28 -40.07 4.39 10.04
N GLN A 29 -39.49 3.25 9.64
CA GLN A 29 -38.91 2.26 10.56
C GLN A 29 -37.68 2.77 11.33
N THR A 30 -36.83 3.58 10.71
CA THR A 30 -35.56 4.02 11.33
C THR A 30 -35.72 5.27 12.19
N TYR A 31 -36.62 6.20 11.80
CA TYR A 31 -36.69 7.55 12.41
C TYR A 31 -38.07 7.96 12.92
N GLY A 32 -39.10 7.12 12.80
CA GLY A 32 -40.43 7.37 13.38
C GLY A 32 -41.20 8.54 12.77
N ILE A 33 -40.85 8.95 11.54
CA ILE A 33 -41.47 10.06 10.81
C ILE A 33 -42.78 9.56 10.18
N GLN A 34 -43.85 10.37 10.22
CA GLN A 34 -45.09 10.05 9.50
C GLN A 34 -44.90 10.12 7.98
N GLU A 35 -45.59 9.24 7.24
CA GLU A 35 -45.52 9.16 5.78
C GLU A 35 -45.80 10.51 5.08
N ALA A 36 -44.95 10.85 4.11
CA ALA A 36 -45.19 11.98 3.21
C ALA A 36 -46.03 11.52 2.01
N THR A 37 -47.22 12.10 1.84
CA THR A 37 -48.25 11.64 0.87
C THR A 37 -48.26 12.39 -0.47
N ASP A 38 -47.30 13.29 -0.71
CA ASP A 38 -47.15 14.07 -1.95
C ASP A 38 -45.68 14.51 -2.13
N ASP A 39 -45.15 14.39 -3.34
CA ASP A 39 -43.77 14.75 -3.75
C ASP A 39 -43.37 16.17 -3.29
N ARG A 40 -44.35 17.08 -3.22
CA ARG A 40 -44.15 18.49 -2.85
C ARG A 40 -43.71 18.70 -1.40
N GLN A 41 -43.99 17.76 -0.50
CA GLN A 41 -43.65 17.89 0.92
C GLN A 41 -42.17 17.63 1.19
N LEU A 42 -41.53 16.73 0.42
CA LEU A 42 -40.09 16.48 0.49
C LEU A 42 -39.30 17.71 0.02
N MET A 43 -39.75 18.33 -1.08
CA MET A 43 -39.10 19.51 -1.70
C MET A 43 -39.13 20.79 -0.83
N THR A 44 -39.89 20.82 0.26
CA THR A 44 -40.00 21.99 1.17
C THR A 44 -39.42 21.75 2.58
N LYS A 45 -38.96 20.53 2.91
CA LYS A 45 -38.33 20.19 4.20
C LYS A 45 -36.86 19.79 4.06
N GLY A 46 -36.08 20.66 3.42
CA GLY A 46 -34.63 20.57 3.35
C GLY A 46 -34.11 19.62 2.28
N THR A 47 -32.97 19.98 1.69
CA THR A 47 -32.25 19.13 0.74
C THR A 47 -31.61 17.96 1.51
N TYR A 48 -32.30 16.84 1.60
CA TYR A 48 -31.70 15.58 2.05
C TYR A 48 -30.68 15.10 1.03
N ILE A 49 -29.43 15.56 1.19
CA ILE A 49 -28.28 15.00 0.50
C ILE A 49 -28.12 13.57 1.02
N PHE A 50 -28.52 12.59 0.21
CA PHE A 50 -28.15 11.19 0.41
C PHE A 50 -26.64 11.06 0.17
N GLU A 51 -25.85 11.41 1.17
CA GLU A 51 -24.43 11.09 1.19
C GLU A 51 -24.28 9.57 1.19
N MET A 52 -23.93 9.02 0.03
CA MET A 52 -23.56 7.61 -0.07
C MET A 52 -22.36 7.38 0.86
N PRO A 53 -22.45 6.44 1.83
CA PRO A 53 -21.40 6.27 2.83
C PRO A 53 -20.10 5.83 2.16
N LEU A 54 -18.98 6.32 2.68
CA LEU A 54 -17.70 5.68 2.47
C LEU A 54 -17.76 4.30 3.14
N SER A 55 -17.28 3.27 2.44
CA SER A 55 -17.19 1.92 2.98
C SER A 55 -16.05 1.15 2.33
N TYR A 56 -15.58 0.10 3.00
CA TYR A 56 -14.65 -0.86 2.43
C TYR A 56 -15.38 -2.19 2.18
N ARG A 57 -15.14 -2.82 1.04
CA ARG A 57 -15.72 -4.12 0.68
C ARG A 57 -14.61 -5.14 0.45
N ILE A 58 -14.65 -6.22 1.21
CA ILE A 58 -13.63 -7.27 1.22
C ILE A 58 -14.16 -8.44 0.39
N LEU A 59 -13.61 -8.64 -0.80
CA LEU A 59 -13.94 -9.77 -1.67
C LEU A 59 -13.02 -10.96 -1.35
N VAL A 60 -13.56 -12.18 -1.41
CA VAL A 60 -12.81 -13.42 -1.22
C VAL A 60 -12.89 -14.27 -2.50
N ASP A 61 -11.74 -14.69 -3.03
CA ASP A 61 -11.64 -15.60 -4.18
C ASP A 61 -10.63 -16.73 -3.94
N ASP A 62 -10.74 -17.83 -4.67
CA ASP A 62 -9.74 -18.92 -4.68
C ASP A 62 -8.64 -18.72 -5.74
N GLY A 63 -8.77 -17.68 -6.56
CA GLY A 63 -7.94 -17.39 -7.73
C GLY A 63 -8.61 -17.70 -9.07
N THR A 64 -9.75 -18.36 -9.08
CA THR A 64 -10.57 -18.60 -10.28
C THR A 64 -11.96 -18.03 -10.08
N ASP A 65 -12.64 -18.40 -8.99
CA ASP A 65 -14.01 -18.00 -8.69
C ASP A 65 -14.11 -17.11 -7.43
N THR A 66 -15.09 -16.21 -7.44
CA THR A 66 -15.46 -15.41 -6.26
C THR A 66 -16.25 -16.29 -5.29
N LEU A 67 -15.67 -16.58 -4.13
CA LEU A 67 -16.30 -17.38 -3.07
C LEU A 67 -17.33 -16.57 -2.28
N GLY A 68 -17.16 -15.25 -2.19
CA GLY A 68 -18.11 -14.34 -1.57
C GLY A 68 -17.49 -13.01 -1.17
N GLU A 69 -18.23 -12.27 -0.33
CA GLU A 69 -17.78 -10.99 0.24
C GLU A 69 -18.00 -10.94 1.75
N ILE A 70 -17.12 -10.22 2.43
CA ILE A 70 -17.19 -9.86 3.84
C ILE A 70 -17.54 -8.37 3.89
N ASN A 71 -18.84 -8.09 4.04
CA ASN A 71 -19.43 -6.75 4.11
C ASN A 71 -19.83 -6.33 5.54
N ARG A 72 -19.45 -7.17 6.53
CA ARG A 72 -19.60 -6.91 7.97
C ARG A 72 -18.28 -7.20 8.66
N TYR A 73 -17.66 -6.17 9.17
CA TYR A 73 -16.46 -6.22 9.99
C TYR A 73 -16.55 -5.12 11.04
N ARG A 74 -15.83 -5.29 12.15
CA ARG A 74 -15.71 -4.30 13.22
C ARG A 74 -14.64 -3.24 12.92
N LYS A 75 -13.59 -3.66 12.20
CA LYS A 75 -12.47 -2.83 11.79
C LYS A 75 -11.92 -3.42 10.51
N VAL A 76 -11.47 -2.55 9.62
CA VAL A 76 -10.51 -2.90 8.58
C VAL A 76 -9.33 -1.94 8.67
N THR A 77 -8.14 -2.50 8.56
CA THR A 77 -6.89 -1.77 8.42
C THR A 77 -6.20 -2.31 7.18
N ILE A 78 -5.71 -1.40 6.33
CA ILE A 78 -4.94 -1.74 5.13
C ILE A 78 -3.74 -0.83 5.04
N GLY A 79 -2.63 -1.32 4.51
CA GLY A 79 -1.46 -0.47 4.25
C GLY A 79 -0.47 -1.09 3.26
N LYS A 80 0.38 -0.23 2.71
CA LYS A 80 1.47 -0.57 1.81
C LYS A 80 2.72 0.21 2.21
N ARG A 81 3.88 -0.40 1.98
CA ARG A 81 5.21 0.17 2.22
C ARG A 81 6.05 0.00 0.95
N LEU A 82 6.81 1.04 0.60
CA LEU A 82 7.76 1.01 -0.51
C LEU A 82 8.82 -0.09 -0.28
N ASN A 83 9.14 -0.86 -1.31
CA ASN A 83 10.11 -1.96 -1.27
C ASN A 83 9.78 -3.01 -0.19
N ASN A 84 8.50 -3.33 -0.03
CA ASN A 84 8.04 -4.35 0.92
C ASN A 84 6.64 -4.88 0.56
N TYR A 85 6.15 -5.85 1.33
CA TYR A 85 4.75 -6.27 1.22
C TYR A 85 3.83 -5.32 1.99
N GLY A 86 2.58 -5.23 1.52
CA GLY A 86 1.49 -4.59 2.24
C GLY A 86 0.77 -5.57 3.15
N GLN A 87 0.00 -5.04 4.11
CA GLN A 87 -0.78 -5.83 5.07
C GLN A 87 -2.23 -5.36 5.09
N ALA A 88 -3.16 -6.31 5.28
CA ALA A 88 -4.56 -6.04 5.56
C ALA A 88 -5.02 -6.85 6.79
N ASP A 89 -5.62 -6.17 7.76
CA ASP A 89 -6.21 -6.76 8.96
C ASP A 89 -7.70 -6.44 9.02
N PHE A 90 -8.55 -7.43 9.29
CA PHE A 90 -9.98 -7.19 9.50
C PHE A 90 -10.61 -8.09 10.56
N ASP A 91 -11.58 -7.53 11.30
CA ASP A 91 -12.26 -8.17 12.44
C ASP A 91 -13.66 -8.66 12.02
N ILE A 92 -13.89 -9.98 11.95
CA ILE A 92 -15.23 -10.58 11.76
C ILE A 92 -15.77 -11.23 13.04
N SER A 93 -17.09 -11.39 13.16
CA SER A 93 -17.66 -12.26 14.20
C SER A 93 -17.32 -13.74 13.91
N VAL A 94 -17.04 -14.54 14.94
CA VAL A 94 -16.85 -15.99 14.74
C VAL A 94 -18.15 -16.72 14.37
N THR A 95 -19.30 -16.08 14.57
CA THR A 95 -20.63 -16.61 14.25
C THR A 95 -21.20 -16.03 12.96
N ASP A 96 -20.42 -15.26 12.20
CA ASP A 96 -20.83 -14.78 10.89
C ASP A 96 -20.84 -15.93 9.87
N ASP A 97 -21.79 -15.97 8.95
CA ASP A 97 -21.85 -17.04 7.95
C ASP A 97 -20.65 -17.01 6.99
N LYS A 98 -20.00 -15.84 6.83
CA LYS A 98 -18.76 -15.67 6.06
C LYS A 98 -17.50 -16.10 6.80
N ALA A 99 -17.57 -16.48 8.07
CA ALA A 99 -16.42 -16.99 8.81
C ALA A 99 -15.91 -18.35 8.27
N ASN A 100 -16.65 -18.98 7.35
CA ASN A 100 -16.24 -20.14 6.54
C ASN A 100 -15.38 -19.79 5.31
N LEU A 101 -15.35 -18.52 4.88
CA LEU A 101 -14.49 -18.02 3.79
C LEU A 101 -13.03 -17.83 4.24
N ILE A 102 -12.74 -18.11 5.52
CA ILE A 102 -11.42 -18.02 6.10
C ILE A 102 -10.66 -19.33 5.88
N SER A 103 -9.69 -19.30 4.97
CA SER A 103 -8.90 -20.44 4.52
C SER A 103 -7.47 -19.95 4.25
N LEU A 104 -6.61 -20.10 5.27
CA LEU A 104 -5.25 -19.59 5.27
C LEU A 104 -4.41 -20.25 4.16
N ARG A 105 -3.56 -19.46 3.49
CA ARG A 105 -2.69 -19.90 2.38
C ARG A 105 -3.42 -20.61 1.23
N LYS A 106 -4.65 -20.14 0.95
CA LYS A 106 -5.54 -20.64 -0.12
C LYS A 106 -6.43 -19.54 -0.67
N ASN A 107 -7.19 -18.89 0.21
CA ASN A 107 -8.13 -17.86 -0.18
C ASN A 107 -7.43 -16.50 -0.27
N LYS A 108 -7.66 -15.84 -1.40
CA LYS A 108 -7.16 -14.52 -1.75
C LYS A 108 -8.18 -13.47 -1.32
N ILE A 109 -7.68 -12.28 -1.01
CA ILE A 109 -8.46 -11.14 -0.56
C ILE A 109 -8.20 -9.96 -1.48
N LYS A 110 -9.27 -9.27 -1.88
CA LYS A 110 -9.25 -7.99 -2.57
C LYS A 110 -10.07 -7.00 -1.77
N VAL A 111 -9.45 -5.90 -1.32
CA VAL A 111 -10.12 -4.84 -0.57
C VAL A 111 -10.40 -3.68 -1.52
N TYR A 112 -11.68 -3.40 -1.70
CA TYR A 112 -12.16 -2.26 -2.48
C TYR A 112 -12.56 -1.12 -1.54
N ARG A 113 -12.11 0.10 -1.84
CA ARG A 113 -12.63 1.33 -1.25
C ARG A 113 -13.82 1.78 -2.11
N GLU A 114 -14.96 1.99 -1.47
CA GLU A 114 -16.21 2.33 -2.15
C GLU A 114 -16.77 3.67 -1.64
N TYR A 115 -16.97 4.60 -2.56
CA TYR A 115 -17.49 5.95 -2.28
C TYR A 115 -18.39 6.41 -3.43
N GLY A 116 -19.67 6.67 -3.14
CA GLY A 116 -20.64 7.06 -4.16
C GLY A 116 -20.89 5.96 -5.20
N ARG A 117 -20.33 6.15 -6.40
CA ARG A 117 -20.34 5.17 -7.50
C ARG A 117 -18.94 4.68 -7.89
N GLN A 118 -17.91 5.07 -7.13
CA GLN A 118 -16.53 4.68 -7.35
C GLN A 118 -16.23 3.46 -6.47
N THR A 119 -15.66 2.42 -7.08
CA THR A 119 -15.23 1.18 -6.45
C THR A 119 -13.81 0.92 -6.90
N ASN A 120 -12.84 1.28 -6.06
CA ASN A 120 -11.42 1.24 -6.40
C ASN A 120 -10.72 0.12 -5.62
N LEU A 121 -10.00 -0.76 -6.32
CA LEU A 121 -9.13 -1.75 -5.66
C LEU A 121 -7.96 -0.99 -5.03
N VAL A 122 -7.78 -1.14 -3.72
CA VAL A 122 -6.72 -0.44 -2.96
C VAL A 122 -5.71 -1.37 -2.31
N TRP A 123 -6.05 -2.66 -2.18
CA TRP A 123 -5.17 -3.69 -1.63
C TRP A 123 -5.58 -5.09 -2.12
N ALA A 124 -4.63 -5.93 -2.50
CA ALA A 124 -4.86 -7.37 -2.70
C ALA A 124 -3.72 -8.24 -2.16
N GLY A 125 -4.06 -9.48 -1.80
CA GLY A 125 -3.14 -10.42 -1.19
C GLY A 125 -3.81 -11.72 -0.73
N GLU A 126 -3.22 -12.39 0.25
CA GLU A 126 -3.63 -13.72 0.73
C GLU A 126 -3.81 -13.76 2.25
N GLN A 127 -4.78 -14.54 2.72
CA GLN A 127 -5.00 -14.78 4.15
C GLN A 127 -3.84 -15.58 4.77
N ALA A 128 -3.16 -15.00 5.77
CA ALA A 128 -1.97 -15.60 6.39
C ALA A 128 -2.21 -16.03 7.84
N VAL A 129 -2.93 -15.23 8.65
CA VAL A 129 -3.14 -15.49 10.09
C VAL A 129 -4.60 -15.31 10.49
N ARG A 130 -5.09 -16.16 11.40
CA ARG A 130 -6.36 -15.98 12.12
C ARG A 130 -6.10 -15.98 13.63
N ARG A 131 -6.39 -14.88 14.33
CA ARG A 131 -6.44 -14.84 15.81
C ARG A 131 -7.89 -14.71 16.26
N SER A 132 -8.41 -15.74 16.94
CA SER A 132 -9.78 -15.72 17.45
C SER A 132 -9.81 -15.37 18.93
N ASN A 133 -10.61 -14.37 19.30
CA ASN A 133 -10.87 -13.96 20.67
C ASN A 133 -12.27 -14.42 21.06
N LEU A 134 -12.36 -15.23 22.12
CA LEU A 134 -13.61 -15.82 22.59
C LEU A 134 -13.87 -15.37 24.04
N ASP A 135 -15.08 -14.92 24.34
CA ASP A 135 -15.55 -14.64 25.69
C ASP A 135 -16.88 -15.35 26.00
N PHE A 136 -17.18 -15.51 27.29
CA PHE A 136 -18.39 -16.17 27.77
C PHE A 136 -19.65 -15.28 27.68
N LYS A 137 -19.52 -14.05 27.17
CA LYS A 137 -20.60 -13.06 27.05
C LYS A 137 -21.13 -12.93 25.63
N GLY A 138 -20.44 -13.52 24.64
CA GLY A 138 -20.82 -13.53 23.24
C GLY A 138 -20.05 -12.54 22.36
N ASN A 139 -19.07 -11.80 22.89
CA ASN A 139 -18.25 -10.84 22.12
C ASN A 139 -17.13 -11.57 21.35
N ASN A 140 -17.51 -12.55 20.54
CA ASN A 140 -16.59 -13.49 19.91
C ASN A 140 -16.20 -13.03 18.50
N TRP A 141 -14.92 -12.76 18.27
CA TRP A 141 -14.41 -12.25 16.98
C TRP A 141 -13.14 -12.96 16.51
N SER A 142 -12.86 -12.87 15.20
CA SER A 142 -11.62 -13.29 14.57
C SER A 142 -10.98 -12.12 13.85
N GLU A 143 -9.77 -11.79 14.28
CA GLU A 143 -8.79 -10.96 13.56
C GLU A 143 -8.21 -11.81 12.42
N ILE A 144 -8.29 -11.31 11.19
CA ILE A 144 -7.72 -11.96 10.00
C ILE A 144 -6.63 -11.05 9.45
N THR A 145 -5.38 -11.50 9.48
CA THR A 145 -4.23 -10.80 8.86
C THR A 145 -3.90 -11.43 7.52
N CYS A 146 -3.75 -10.58 6.51
CA CYS A 146 -3.43 -10.93 5.14
C CYS A 146 -2.20 -10.14 4.67
N PHE A 147 -1.38 -10.74 3.80
CA PHE A 147 -0.19 -10.09 3.23
C PHE A 147 -0.30 -9.98 1.71
N SER A 148 0.26 -8.91 1.13
CA SER A 148 0.30 -8.73 -0.32
C SER A 148 1.36 -9.62 -0.97
N TRP A 149 1.33 -9.71 -2.30
CA TRP A 149 1.97 -10.76 -3.07
C TRP A 149 3.49 -10.91 -2.89
N PHE A 150 4.20 -9.85 -2.48
CA PHE A 150 5.64 -9.94 -2.23
C PHE A 150 6.00 -10.84 -1.01
N GLU A 151 5.10 -10.98 -0.03
CA GLU A 151 5.38 -11.82 1.16
C GLU A 151 5.57 -13.31 0.81
N GLN A 152 5.01 -13.75 -0.32
CA GLN A 152 5.09 -15.13 -0.79
C GLN A 152 6.52 -15.57 -1.12
N PHE A 153 7.40 -14.63 -1.49
CA PHE A 153 8.79 -14.92 -1.84
C PHE A 153 9.69 -15.16 -0.62
N PHE A 154 9.24 -14.80 0.59
CA PHE A 154 9.91 -15.19 1.84
C PHE A 154 9.79 -16.68 2.16
N HIS A 155 8.95 -17.41 1.41
CA HIS A 155 8.78 -18.87 1.52
C HIS A 155 9.34 -19.61 0.30
N ARG A 156 10.22 -18.94 -0.48
CA ARG A 156 10.93 -19.48 -1.65
C ARG A 156 12.44 -19.28 -1.50
N TYR A 157 13.20 -20.15 -2.16
CA TYR A 157 14.66 -20.10 -2.22
C TYR A 157 15.17 -20.13 -3.66
N THR A 158 16.34 -19.55 -3.91
CA THR A 158 17.07 -19.56 -5.19
C THR A 158 17.37 -21.00 -5.65
N GLU A 159 17.99 -21.21 -6.81
CA GLU A 159 18.63 -22.51 -7.06
C GLU A 159 19.83 -22.76 -6.12
N GLU A 160 20.35 -24.00 -6.15
CA GLU A 160 21.51 -24.46 -5.37
C GLU A 160 22.75 -23.56 -5.57
N PHE A 161 22.89 -23.01 -6.77
CA PHE A 161 23.87 -21.98 -7.12
C PHE A 161 23.32 -21.15 -8.28
N GLU A 162 23.15 -19.84 -8.07
CA GLU A 162 22.87 -18.85 -9.13
C GLU A 162 23.94 -17.77 -9.09
N ARG A 163 24.38 -17.28 -10.26
CA ARG A 163 25.31 -16.16 -10.36
C ARG A 163 24.90 -15.25 -11.49
N TYR A 164 24.87 -13.95 -11.19
CA TYR A 164 24.61 -12.87 -12.12
C TYR A 164 25.91 -12.10 -12.31
N GLU A 165 26.40 -11.96 -13.55
CA GLU A 165 27.68 -11.29 -13.86
C GLU A 165 27.44 -9.97 -14.61
N LEU A 166 27.49 -8.85 -13.88
CA LEU A 166 27.31 -7.49 -14.41
C LEU A 166 25.93 -7.25 -15.08
N GLU A 167 24.88 -7.82 -14.48
CA GLU A 167 23.48 -7.70 -14.93
C GLU A 167 22.78 -6.53 -14.23
N ASP A 168 21.61 -6.10 -14.72
CA ASP A 168 20.85 -5.05 -14.02
C ASP A 168 20.12 -5.62 -12.80
N ALA A 169 20.20 -4.94 -11.66
CA ALA A 169 19.55 -5.39 -10.43
C ALA A 169 18.03 -5.54 -10.56
N GLY A 170 17.36 -4.83 -11.48
CA GLY A 170 15.95 -5.05 -11.81
C GLY A 170 15.70 -6.33 -12.62
N ASP A 171 16.55 -6.63 -13.60
CA ASP A 171 16.49 -7.88 -14.39
C ASP A 171 16.76 -9.10 -13.49
N VAL A 172 17.64 -8.97 -12.49
CA VAL A 172 17.88 -10.00 -11.46
C VAL A 172 16.61 -10.25 -10.63
N ILE A 173 15.88 -9.21 -10.22
CA ILE A 173 14.61 -9.37 -9.47
C ILE A 173 13.55 -10.11 -10.30
N ASP A 174 13.39 -9.75 -11.58
CA ASP A 174 12.45 -10.45 -12.47
C ASP A 174 12.89 -11.90 -12.76
N THR A 175 14.20 -12.15 -12.86
CA THR A 175 14.75 -13.51 -13.03
C THR A 175 14.50 -14.38 -11.81
N LEU A 176 14.74 -13.88 -10.59
CA LEU A 176 14.44 -14.61 -9.35
C LEU A 176 12.94 -14.96 -9.24
N ILE A 177 12.06 -14.00 -9.57
CA ILE A 177 10.60 -14.17 -9.52
C ILE A 177 10.09 -15.13 -10.61
N SER A 178 10.60 -15.03 -11.83
CA SER A 178 10.18 -15.92 -12.94
C SER A 178 10.70 -17.34 -12.76
N THR A 179 11.97 -17.52 -12.37
CA THR A 179 12.55 -18.85 -12.08
C THR A 179 11.82 -19.58 -10.96
N THR A 180 11.49 -18.93 -9.83
CA THR A 180 10.75 -19.63 -8.77
C THR A 180 9.29 -19.94 -9.14
N GLN A 181 8.68 -19.19 -10.07
CA GLN A 181 7.32 -19.46 -10.53
C GLN A 181 7.26 -20.57 -11.60
N ALA A 182 8.34 -20.77 -12.36
CA ALA A 182 8.47 -21.87 -13.32
C ALA A 182 8.59 -23.26 -12.67
N LYS A 183 8.82 -23.33 -11.35
CA LYS A 183 8.85 -24.59 -10.57
C LYS A 183 7.45 -25.23 -10.49
N THR A 184 7.37 -26.55 -10.33
CA THR A 184 6.11 -27.25 -10.06
C THR A 184 5.46 -26.69 -8.79
N ASP A 185 4.19 -26.29 -8.88
CA ASP A 185 3.47 -25.56 -7.82
C ASP A 185 4.20 -24.28 -7.34
N GLY A 186 5.01 -23.69 -8.24
CA GLY A 186 5.75 -22.45 -8.08
C GLY A 186 4.92 -21.20 -8.38
N ASP A 187 4.08 -21.28 -9.41
CA ASP A 187 3.36 -20.15 -10.00
C ASP A 187 2.38 -19.48 -9.03
N PHE A 188 2.69 -18.23 -8.68
CA PHE A 188 1.81 -17.35 -7.91
C PHE A 188 1.03 -16.37 -8.82
N GLY A 189 1.22 -16.40 -10.13
CA GLY A 189 0.61 -15.50 -11.10
C GLY A 189 1.17 -14.08 -11.07
N VAL A 190 2.44 -13.89 -10.67
CA VAL A 190 3.16 -12.62 -10.76
C VAL A 190 3.78 -12.48 -12.15
N THR A 191 3.54 -11.33 -12.80
CA THR A 191 3.97 -11.04 -14.17
C THR A 191 4.86 -9.80 -14.22
N THR A 192 5.90 -9.83 -15.05
CA THR A 192 6.75 -8.67 -15.36
C THR A 192 5.93 -7.49 -15.89
N GLY A 193 6.19 -6.30 -15.36
CA GLY A 193 5.63 -5.01 -15.80
C GLY A 193 6.70 -4.13 -16.42
N THR A 194 6.89 -2.94 -15.86
CA THR A 194 8.02 -2.06 -16.22
C THR A 194 9.23 -2.40 -15.37
N ILE A 195 10.33 -2.78 -16.02
CA ILE A 195 11.67 -2.86 -15.41
C ILE A 195 12.51 -1.76 -16.09
N ASP A 196 12.74 -0.66 -15.39
CA ASP A 196 13.71 0.36 -15.83
C ASP A 196 15.13 -0.06 -15.43
N THR A 197 16.14 0.35 -16.20
CA THR A 197 17.56 0.17 -15.83
C THR A 197 17.87 0.85 -14.50
N THR A 198 18.47 0.14 -13.54
CA THR A 198 18.77 0.64 -12.20
C THR A 198 20.28 0.77 -11.93
N TYR A 199 20.94 -0.33 -11.60
CA TYR A 199 22.36 -0.39 -11.26
C TYR A 199 22.89 -1.80 -11.53
N THR A 200 24.19 -1.92 -11.78
CA THR A 200 24.84 -3.19 -12.13
C THR A 200 25.10 -4.06 -10.90
N ALA A 201 24.50 -5.24 -10.87
CA ALA A 201 24.76 -6.31 -9.92
C ALA A 201 25.81 -7.32 -10.45
N ASP A 202 26.70 -7.77 -9.57
CA ASP A 202 27.55 -8.96 -9.73
C ASP A 202 27.48 -9.67 -8.37
N ILE A 203 26.68 -10.74 -8.31
CA ILE A 203 26.20 -11.38 -7.06
C ILE A 203 26.06 -12.89 -7.29
N ILE A 204 26.33 -13.67 -6.26
CA ILE A 204 26.11 -15.12 -6.17
C ILE A 204 25.04 -15.41 -5.12
N TYR A 205 24.14 -16.37 -5.36
CA TYR A 205 23.20 -16.92 -4.37
C TYR A 205 23.30 -18.45 -4.27
N GLN A 206 23.05 -19.03 -3.09
CA GLN A 206 23.24 -20.45 -2.78
C GLN A 206 22.10 -21.02 -1.89
N ASN A 207 20.92 -21.20 -2.47
CA ASN A 207 19.64 -21.53 -1.78
C ASN A 207 19.11 -20.40 -0.87
N ASP A 208 19.41 -19.14 -1.19
CA ASP A 208 19.06 -17.99 -0.37
C ASP A 208 17.58 -17.63 -0.45
N ASN A 209 17.07 -16.93 0.56
CA ASN A 209 15.67 -16.53 0.62
C ASN A 209 15.37 -15.46 -0.45
N ILE A 210 14.45 -15.72 -1.37
CA ILE A 210 14.19 -14.81 -2.50
C ILE A 210 13.62 -13.47 -2.02
N GLY A 211 12.79 -13.47 -0.97
CA GLY A 211 12.30 -12.23 -0.35
C GLY A 211 13.43 -11.37 0.23
N GLU A 212 14.40 -11.99 0.91
CA GLU A 212 15.55 -11.28 1.49
C GLU A 212 16.58 -10.85 0.43
N ALA A 213 16.78 -11.65 -0.64
CA ALA A 213 17.62 -11.29 -1.78
C ALA A 213 17.09 -10.05 -2.52
N ILE A 214 15.78 -10.01 -2.82
CA ILE A 214 15.13 -8.86 -3.47
C ILE A 214 15.19 -7.61 -2.57
N LEU A 215 15.03 -7.76 -1.24
CA LEU A 215 15.27 -6.65 -0.31
C LEU A 215 16.73 -6.20 -0.29
N GLY A 216 17.69 -7.12 -0.40
CA GLY A 216 19.12 -6.82 -0.50
C GLY A 216 19.47 -5.99 -1.74
N LEU A 217 18.85 -6.31 -2.88
CA LEU A 217 18.96 -5.55 -4.12
C LEU A 217 18.32 -4.15 -3.99
N ALA A 218 17.15 -4.05 -3.34
CA ALA A 218 16.48 -2.77 -3.09
C ALA A 218 17.26 -1.86 -2.13
N ASP A 219 17.87 -2.41 -1.08
CA ASP A 219 18.78 -1.66 -0.20
C ASP A 219 20.00 -1.11 -0.97
N GLY A 220 20.39 -1.73 -2.09
CA GLY A 220 21.38 -1.23 -3.04
C GLY A 220 20.99 0.08 -3.74
N GLY A 221 19.72 0.50 -3.69
CA GLY A 221 19.28 1.83 -4.13
C GLY A 221 18.34 1.88 -5.33
N LEU A 222 17.61 0.79 -5.59
CA LEU A 222 16.42 0.75 -6.47
C LEU A 222 15.13 0.72 -5.64
N ASP A 223 14.00 0.97 -6.30
CA ASP A 223 12.67 0.75 -5.76
C ASP A 223 11.89 -0.30 -6.56
N PHE A 224 11.07 -1.11 -5.88
CA PHE A 224 10.20 -2.11 -6.49
C PHE A 224 8.80 -2.16 -5.86
N GLU A 225 7.83 -2.59 -6.63
CA GLU A 225 6.50 -2.98 -6.14
C GLU A 225 6.00 -4.26 -6.84
N ILE A 226 5.11 -4.99 -6.15
CA ILE A 226 4.22 -5.95 -6.82
C ILE A 226 2.79 -5.44 -6.58
N THR A 227 2.17 -4.93 -7.65
CA THR A 227 0.85 -4.30 -7.61
C THR A 227 -0.25 -5.28 -7.15
N ASP A 228 -1.42 -4.75 -6.77
CA ASP A 228 -2.57 -5.58 -6.37
C ASP A 228 -2.99 -6.58 -7.47
N ASN A 229 -2.73 -6.25 -8.74
CA ASN A 229 -2.97 -7.09 -9.91
C ASN A 229 -1.81 -8.05 -10.24
N LYS A 230 -0.83 -8.21 -9.34
CA LYS A 230 0.36 -9.08 -9.46
C LYS A 230 1.36 -8.69 -10.55
N VAL A 231 1.34 -7.43 -10.99
CA VAL A 231 2.39 -6.90 -11.89
C VAL A 231 3.57 -6.44 -11.05
N LEU A 232 4.77 -6.96 -11.34
CA LEU A 232 6.06 -6.50 -10.82
C LEU A 232 6.49 -5.22 -11.56
N ASN A 233 6.82 -4.15 -10.84
CA ASN A 233 7.50 -2.99 -11.40
C ASN A 233 8.80 -2.72 -10.63
N VAL A 234 9.87 -2.34 -11.34
CA VAL A 234 11.17 -1.95 -10.78
C VAL A 234 11.65 -0.67 -11.45
N SER A 235 12.17 0.27 -10.67
CA SER A 235 12.83 1.48 -11.19
C SER A 235 13.87 2.01 -10.20
N SER A 236 14.70 2.95 -10.63
CA SER A 236 15.66 3.63 -9.72
C SER A 236 14.95 4.50 -8.67
N ILE A 237 13.77 5.05 -9.01
CA ILE A 237 12.87 5.79 -8.11
C ILE A 237 11.44 5.50 -8.57
N LEU A 238 10.64 4.79 -7.75
CA LEU A 238 9.22 4.54 -8.06
C LEU A 238 8.29 5.71 -7.71
N GLY A 239 7.16 5.82 -8.41
CA GLY A 239 6.13 6.83 -8.16
C GLY A 239 6.26 8.08 -9.03
N THR A 240 5.46 9.09 -8.72
CA THR A 240 5.30 10.31 -9.52
C THR A 240 5.15 11.55 -8.64
N ASP A 241 5.46 12.72 -9.18
CA ASP A 241 5.11 13.99 -8.55
C ASP A 241 3.57 14.17 -8.55
N LYS A 242 3.00 14.20 -7.34
CA LYS A 242 1.61 14.54 -7.03
C LYS A 242 1.51 15.80 -6.15
N THR A 243 2.59 16.56 -5.94
CA THR A 243 2.64 17.68 -4.98
C THR A 243 1.61 18.79 -5.23
N ASN A 244 1.11 18.88 -6.47
CA ASN A 244 0.06 19.81 -6.89
C ASN A 244 -1.36 19.21 -6.85
N ASP A 245 -1.50 17.88 -6.90
CA ASP A 245 -2.77 17.15 -6.90
C ASP A 245 -3.17 16.65 -5.49
N VAL A 246 -2.17 16.31 -4.67
CA VAL A 246 -2.26 15.63 -3.38
C VAL A 246 -1.61 16.50 -2.31
N VAL A 247 -2.40 17.45 -1.81
CA VAL A 247 -2.02 18.41 -0.77
C VAL A 247 -2.74 18.08 0.54
N ILE A 248 -2.01 17.76 1.59
CA ILE A 248 -2.54 17.55 2.94
C ILE A 248 -2.41 18.86 3.71
N GLU A 249 -3.52 19.50 4.09
CA GLU A 249 -3.54 20.81 4.76
C GLU A 249 -4.36 20.77 6.06
N TYR A 250 -3.65 20.88 7.19
CA TYR A 250 -4.26 20.92 8.51
C TYR A 250 -5.16 22.16 8.66
N GLY A 251 -6.43 21.93 8.99
CA GLY A 251 -7.45 22.97 9.13
C GLY A 251 -8.22 23.30 7.84
N HIS A 252 -7.88 22.67 6.70
CA HIS A 252 -8.61 22.83 5.45
C HIS A 252 -9.26 21.53 4.95
N ASN A 253 -8.48 20.45 4.79
CA ASN A 253 -8.99 19.11 4.43
C ASN A 253 -8.75 18.04 5.50
N VAL A 254 -7.96 18.38 6.53
CA VAL A 254 -7.71 17.56 7.71
C VAL A 254 -8.22 18.27 8.98
N THR A 255 -9.02 17.58 9.79
CA THR A 255 -9.54 18.13 11.07
C THR A 255 -8.57 17.97 12.24
N SER A 256 -7.83 16.88 12.25
CA SER A 256 -7.11 16.31 13.38
C SER A 256 -5.83 15.69 12.82
N MET A 257 -4.69 16.04 13.40
CA MET A 257 -3.38 15.53 12.97
C MET A 257 -2.47 15.36 14.18
N THR A 258 -1.82 14.20 14.27
CA THR A 258 -0.65 13.97 15.13
C THR A 258 0.57 13.86 14.25
N ILE A 259 1.63 14.60 14.60
CA ILE A 259 2.90 14.61 13.88
C ILE A 259 3.95 13.98 14.79
N ILE A 260 4.74 13.07 14.24
CA ILE A 260 5.88 12.43 14.90
C ILE A 260 7.09 12.61 13.99
N GLU A 261 8.04 13.43 14.41
CA GLU A 261 9.34 13.58 13.76
C GLU A 261 10.30 12.53 14.34
N ASP A 262 10.48 11.41 13.62
CA ASP A 262 11.35 10.32 14.05
C ASP A 262 12.77 10.51 13.51
N PHE A 263 13.70 10.75 14.44
CA PHE A 263 15.14 10.75 14.21
C PHE A 263 15.88 9.89 15.24
N SER A 264 15.26 8.77 15.63
CA SER A 264 15.78 7.79 16.59
C SER A 264 16.98 7.00 16.07
N ASN A 265 17.02 6.72 14.77
CA ASN A 265 18.04 5.91 14.10
C ASN A 265 18.73 6.68 12.94
N PRO A 266 19.39 7.83 13.22
CA PRO A 266 19.98 8.67 12.18
C PRO A 266 21.27 8.08 11.61
N VAL A 267 21.55 8.33 10.32
CA VAL A 267 22.78 7.89 9.64
C VAL A 267 23.36 8.99 8.77
N ASN A 268 24.61 9.37 9.02
CA ASN A 268 25.40 10.22 8.12
C ASN A 268 26.80 9.66 7.83
N GLN A 269 27.13 8.49 8.39
CA GLN A 269 28.21 7.63 7.93
C GLN A 269 27.73 6.18 7.93
N ALA A 270 27.88 5.49 6.80
CA ALA A 270 27.53 4.09 6.63
C ALA A 270 28.81 3.27 6.39
N LEU A 271 28.96 2.19 7.15
CA LEU A 271 30.05 1.23 7.02
C LEU A 271 29.48 -0.09 6.48
N VAL A 272 29.82 -0.44 5.25
CA VAL A 272 29.42 -1.71 4.62
C VAL A 272 30.59 -2.70 4.73
N LEU A 273 30.29 -3.88 5.26
CA LEU A 273 31.21 -5.01 5.38
C LEU A 273 30.65 -6.19 4.58
N GLY A 274 31.51 -6.95 3.90
CA GLY A 274 31.09 -8.15 3.17
C GLY A 274 32.26 -9.01 2.72
N GLU A 275 31.92 -10.19 2.21
CA GLU A 275 32.87 -11.15 1.64
C GLU A 275 33.19 -10.78 0.17
N VAL A 276 34.34 -11.23 -0.33
CA VAL A 276 34.86 -10.86 -1.67
C VAL A 276 35.01 -12.12 -2.51
N ILE A 277 34.64 -12.03 -3.79
CA ILE A 277 34.67 -13.16 -4.73
C ILE A 277 36.09 -13.74 -4.90
N ASP A 278 37.12 -12.88 -4.87
CA ASP A 278 38.51 -13.22 -5.25
C ASP A 278 39.62 -12.84 -4.22
N GLU A 279 39.29 -12.34 -3.02
CA GLU A 279 40.31 -11.89 -2.04
C GLU A 279 40.10 -12.41 -0.59
N ASP A 280 41.20 -12.81 0.08
CA ASP A 280 41.27 -13.23 1.50
C ASP A 280 40.89 -12.12 2.53
N THR A 281 40.43 -10.95 2.07
CA THR A 281 40.17 -9.78 2.92
C THR A 281 38.76 -9.23 2.75
N LEU A 282 37.97 -9.25 3.84
CA LEU A 282 36.65 -8.63 3.93
C LEU A 282 36.65 -7.20 3.38
N GLN A 283 35.81 -6.93 2.38
CA GLN A 283 35.67 -5.59 1.81
C GLN A 283 35.00 -4.66 2.82
N ARG A 284 35.60 -3.48 3.00
CA ARG A 284 35.23 -2.48 4.01
C ARG A 284 35.08 -1.10 3.38
N ILE A 285 33.84 -0.72 3.06
CA ILE A 285 33.53 0.55 2.39
C ILE A 285 32.80 1.50 3.35
N GLU A 286 33.21 2.76 3.37
CA GLU A 286 32.74 3.77 4.32
C GLU A 286 32.23 5.01 3.57
N ARG A 287 30.92 5.19 3.51
CA ARG A 287 30.25 6.35 2.90
C ARG A 287 29.97 7.41 3.95
N THR A 288 29.95 8.70 3.60
CA THR A 288 29.77 9.79 4.58
C THR A 288 29.18 11.05 3.94
N ASP A 289 28.03 11.51 4.44
CA ASP A 289 27.43 12.80 4.11
C ASP A 289 27.99 13.87 5.07
N THR A 290 28.85 14.73 4.54
CA THR A 290 29.58 15.72 5.35
C THR A 290 28.69 16.87 5.85
N SER A 291 27.59 17.15 5.16
CA SER A 291 26.63 18.20 5.50
C SER A 291 25.83 17.83 6.75
N SER A 292 25.10 16.72 6.70
CA SER A 292 24.31 16.19 7.83
C SER A 292 25.21 15.77 9.01
N ARG A 293 26.46 15.34 8.77
CA ARG A 293 27.46 15.13 9.83
C ARG A 293 27.91 16.44 10.49
N SER A 294 27.95 17.55 9.76
CA SER A 294 28.25 18.87 10.34
C SER A 294 27.12 19.38 11.22
N GLU A 295 25.87 19.10 10.83
CA GLU A 295 24.66 19.42 11.58
C GLU A 295 24.49 18.50 12.81
N TYR A 296 24.12 17.23 12.58
CA TYR A 296 23.69 16.26 13.61
C TYR A 296 24.82 15.53 14.35
N LYS A 297 26.08 15.86 14.01
CA LYS A 297 27.33 15.20 14.45
C LYS A 297 27.41 13.76 13.93
N LEU A 298 28.49 13.03 14.23
CA LEU A 298 28.73 11.69 13.70
C LEU A 298 27.63 10.71 14.11
N ARG A 299 26.92 10.13 13.14
CA ARG A 299 25.92 9.08 13.31
C ARG A 299 26.23 7.92 12.37
N GLN A 300 26.60 6.78 12.96
CA GLN A 300 27.16 5.64 12.25
C GLN A 300 26.17 4.47 12.21
N MET A 301 25.96 3.91 11.02
CA MET A 301 25.35 2.59 10.83
C MET A 301 26.39 1.64 10.27
N ARG A 302 26.40 0.39 10.75
CA ARG A 302 27.15 -0.71 10.15
C ARG A 302 26.16 -1.65 9.49
N MET A 303 26.37 -1.94 8.22
CA MET A 303 25.60 -2.90 7.44
C MET A 303 26.49 -4.05 7.03
N ASN A 304 25.87 -5.22 6.90
CA ASN A 304 26.51 -6.37 6.30
C ASN A 304 25.96 -6.54 4.88
N GLN A 305 26.83 -7.00 3.99
CA GLN A 305 26.51 -7.66 2.74
C GLN A 305 26.99 -9.10 2.95
N LEU A 306 26.05 -10.06 2.95
CA LEU A 306 26.38 -11.47 3.16
C LEU A 306 26.94 -12.04 1.86
N GLU A 307 26.18 -11.91 0.78
CA GLU A 307 26.60 -12.45 -0.53
C GLU A 307 27.78 -11.69 -1.14
N PRO A 308 28.81 -12.41 -1.65
CA PRO A 308 29.93 -11.81 -2.38
C PRO A 308 29.46 -10.90 -3.51
N ALA A 309 30.01 -9.69 -3.56
CA ALA A 309 29.58 -8.65 -4.49
C ALA A 309 30.71 -7.66 -4.83
N ILE A 310 30.54 -6.88 -5.90
CA ILE A 310 31.51 -5.86 -6.34
C ILE A 310 31.41 -4.53 -5.58
N GLN A 311 32.50 -3.76 -5.58
CA GLN A 311 32.67 -2.50 -4.83
C GLN A 311 31.52 -1.48 -5.02
N SER A 312 30.99 -1.31 -6.24
CA SER A 312 29.89 -0.36 -6.50
C SER A 312 28.66 -0.65 -5.63
N ILE A 313 28.26 -1.91 -5.51
CA ILE A 313 27.08 -2.35 -4.75
C ILE A 313 27.22 -1.97 -3.27
N PHE A 314 28.43 -2.07 -2.71
CA PHE A 314 28.72 -1.63 -1.33
C PHE A 314 28.70 -0.09 -1.19
N GLU A 315 29.14 0.64 -2.21
CA GLU A 315 29.08 2.10 -2.24
C GLU A 315 27.63 2.60 -2.34
N ASP A 316 26.84 2.03 -3.25
CA ASP A 316 25.45 2.39 -3.49
C ASP A 316 24.54 2.00 -2.32
N LYS A 317 24.72 0.81 -1.73
CA LYS A 317 24.05 0.42 -0.47
C LYS A 317 24.38 1.38 0.67
N GLY A 318 25.65 1.78 0.80
CA GLY A 318 26.10 2.76 1.79
C GLY A 318 25.48 4.15 1.61
N ASP A 319 25.37 4.62 0.37
CA ASP A 319 24.72 5.90 0.03
C ASP A 319 23.20 5.82 0.17
N SER A 320 22.58 4.68 -0.15
CA SER A 320 21.15 4.40 0.05
C SER A 320 20.75 4.52 1.52
N ALA A 321 21.49 3.87 2.43
CA ALA A 321 21.25 3.98 3.87
C ALA A 321 21.41 5.42 4.39
N ILE A 322 22.40 6.16 3.90
CA ILE A 322 22.56 7.59 4.21
C ILE A 322 21.38 8.41 3.64
N ARG A 323 20.99 8.19 2.38
CA ARG A 323 19.87 8.85 1.70
C ARG A 323 18.56 8.68 2.49
N LYS A 324 18.34 7.50 3.06
CA LYS A 324 17.15 7.07 3.82
C LYS A 324 17.08 7.62 5.25
N TYR A 325 18.23 7.80 5.93
CA TYR A 325 18.28 8.09 7.37
C TYR A 325 19.07 9.36 7.78
N LYS A 326 19.52 10.19 6.84
CA LYS A 326 20.28 11.43 7.15
C LYS A 326 19.44 12.60 7.65
N VAL A 327 18.12 12.51 7.54
CA VAL A 327 17.12 13.49 8.00
C VAL A 327 16.01 12.79 8.79
N PRO A 328 15.24 13.50 9.64
CA PRO A 328 14.06 12.93 10.29
C PRO A 328 13.04 12.43 9.27
N LEU A 329 12.43 11.28 9.56
CA LEU A 329 11.20 10.85 8.90
C LEU A 329 10.02 11.50 9.62
N ILE A 330 9.00 11.94 8.88
CA ILE A 330 7.78 12.49 9.46
C ILE A 330 6.68 11.45 9.33
N LYS A 331 6.21 10.93 10.46
CA LYS A 331 4.96 10.18 10.50
C LYS A 331 3.81 11.14 10.82
N VAL A 332 2.77 11.11 10.00
CA VAL A 332 1.51 11.84 10.23
C VAL A 332 0.34 10.88 10.36
N ASP A 333 -0.38 10.97 11.48
CA ASP A 333 -1.64 10.28 11.76
C ASP A 333 -2.77 11.32 11.67
N PHE A 334 -3.77 11.16 10.80
CA PHE A 334 -4.80 12.18 10.62
C PHE A 334 -6.17 11.67 10.17
N ASP A 335 -7.21 12.45 10.48
CA ASP A 335 -8.60 12.20 10.09
C ASP A 335 -8.97 13.09 8.88
N ILE A 336 -9.32 12.47 7.75
CA ILE A 336 -9.71 13.16 6.50
C ILE A 336 -11.13 13.73 6.66
N ILE A 337 -11.36 14.98 6.23
CA ILE A 337 -12.73 15.51 6.14
C ILE A 337 -13.49 14.73 5.06
N LYS A 338 -14.63 14.14 5.45
CA LYS A 338 -15.50 13.40 4.52
C LYS A 338 -15.80 14.25 3.27
N ASN A 339 -15.67 13.63 2.09
CA ASN A 339 -15.84 14.25 0.77
C ASN A 339 -14.70 15.20 0.31
N TYR A 340 -13.59 15.34 1.05
CA TYR A 340 -12.40 16.10 0.60
C TYR A 340 -11.31 15.18 0.01
N THR A 341 -10.43 15.78 -0.79
CA THR A 341 -9.12 15.23 -1.17
C THR A 341 -8.06 15.63 -0.13
N PRO A 342 -6.96 14.88 0.05
CA PRO A 342 -6.60 13.67 -0.67
C PRO A 342 -7.20 12.39 -0.08
N SER A 343 -7.36 11.41 -0.94
CA SER A 343 -7.84 10.07 -0.67
C SER A 343 -6.79 9.02 -1.11
N ILE A 344 -6.77 7.84 -0.50
CA ILE A 344 -5.73 6.81 -0.75
C ILE A 344 -5.78 6.14 -2.13
N ASP A 345 -6.77 6.47 -2.95
CA ASP A 345 -6.87 6.09 -4.36
C ASP A 345 -6.33 7.17 -5.31
N GLN A 346 -5.72 8.24 -4.78
CA GLN A 346 -5.11 9.34 -5.55
C GLN A 346 -3.57 9.34 -5.55
N PHE A 347 -2.94 8.53 -4.70
CA PHE A 347 -1.49 8.36 -4.59
C PHE A 347 -1.15 6.91 -4.20
N THR A 348 0.08 6.48 -4.48
CA THR A 348 0.64 5.20 -4.03
C THR A 348 1.93 5.40 -3.23
N VAL A 349 2.57 4.31 -2.79
CA VAL A 349 3.93 4.38 -2.21
C VAL A 349 4.93 4.80 -3.30
N GLY A 350 5.88 5.65 -2.93
CA GLY A 350 6.84 6.26 -3.85
C GLY A 350 6.40 7.61 -4.43
N ASP A 351 5.10 7.94 -4.46
CA ASP A 351 4.63 9.26 -4.94
C ASP A 351 5.10 10.41 -4.03
N GLY A 352 5.28 11.59 -4.64
CA GLY A 352 5.61 12.85 -3.98
C GLY A 352 4.36 13.67 -3.70
N ILE A 353 4.13 14.06 -2.45
CA ILE A 353 2.92 14.78 -1.99
C ILE A 353 3.33 16.05 -1.23
N ARG A 354 2.39 16.98 -1.03
CA ARG A 354 2.65 18.21 -0.27
C ARG A 354 1.98 18.19 1.10
N LEU A 355 2.72 18.56 2.14
CA LEU A 355 2.22 18.69 3.52
C LEU A 355 2.25 20.16 3.96
N ILE A 356 1.10 20.66 4.41
CA ILE A 356 0.92 22.03 4.88
C ILE A 356 0.37 22.01 6.32
N VAL A 357 1.17 22.49 7.27
CA VAL A 357 0.80 22.59 8.69
C VAL A 357 1.30 23.92 9.24
N LYS A 358 0.37 24.85 9.49
CA LYS A 358 0.66 26.22 9.95
C LYS A 358 -0.05 26.47 11.28
N ASN A 359 0.44 25.83 12.34
CA ASN A 359 -0.17 25.88 13.67
C ASN A 359 0.88 25.70 14.79
N GLY A 360 0.89 26.61 15.77
CA GLY A 360 1.76 26.53 16.94
C GLY A 360 3.25 26.61 16.58
N ILE A 361 3.98 25.51 16.83
CA ILE A 361 5.40 25.38 16.46
C ILE A 361 5.61 24.94 15.01
N TYR A 362 4.58 24.39 14.36
CA TYR A 362 4.67 23.87 13.00
C TYR A 362 4.37 24.96 11.98
N ASN A 363 5.31 25.16 11.07
CA ASN A 363 5.19 25.96 9.85
C ASN A 363 5.77 25.14 8.69
N ILE A 364 5.14 24.00 8.41
CA ILE A 364 5.45 23.11 7.29
C ILE A 364 4.65 23.58 6.07
N ASP A 365 5.32 23.69 4.94
CA ASP A 365 4.74 23.90 3.62
C ASP A 365 5.73 23.33 2.59
N GLU A 366 5.81 22.01 2.57
CA GLU A 366 6.94 21.26 2.00
C GLU A 366 6.48 19.98 1.28
N GLU A 367 7.36 19.48 0.43
CA GLU A 367 7.15 18.31 -0.43
C GLU A 367 7.81 17.07 0.17
N TYR A 368 7.13 15.93 0.14
CA TYR A 368 7.50 14.69 0.81
C TYR A 368 7.18 13.46 -0.04
N ARG A 369 8.07 12.48 -0.03
CA ARG A 369 7.82 11.17 -0.65
C ARG A 369 7.12 10.23 0.33
N VAL A 370 6.12 9.49 -0.14
CA VAL A 370 5.34 8.52 0.65
C VAL A 370 6.09 7.18 0.72
N PHE A 371 6.67 6.86 1.87
CA PHE A 371 7.35 5.57 2.09
C PHE A 371 6.41 4.48 2.60
N GLU A 372 5.35 4.87 3.33
CA GLU A 372 4.31 3.98 3.83
C GLU A 372 2.99 4.73 3.93
N TRP A 373 1.89 4.05 3.61
CA TRP A 373 0.55 4.50 3.95
C TRP A 373 -0.26 3.38 4.61
N GLN A 374 -1.12 3.77 5.55
CA GLN A 374 -2.02 2.89 6.28
C GLN A 374 -3.36 3.60 6.53
N VAL A 375 -4.47 2.98 6.12
CA VAL A 375 -5.82 3.38 6.54
C VAL A 375 -6.30 2.47 7.67
N THR A 376 -7.06 3.05 8.59
CA THR A 376 -8.00 2.32 9.44
C THR A 376 -9.41 2.88 9.27
N PHE A 377 -10.38 2.00 9.08
CA PHE A 377 -11.81 2.31 9.01
C PHE A 377 -12.56 1.49 10.07
N ASP A 378 -13.43 2.16 10.85
CA ASP A 378 -14.04 1.63 12.08
C ASP A 378 -15.59 1.56 12.06
N GLU A 379 -16.19 0.98 13.11
CA GLU A 379 -17.65 0.86 13.30
C GLU A 379 -18.41 2.21 13.28
N LYS A 380 -17.71 3.34 13.36
CA LYS A 380 -18.29 4.70 13.30
C LYS A 380 -18.24 5.29 11.89
N ASN A 381 -17.69 4.56 10.92
CA ASN A 381 -17.38 5.01 9.56
C ASN A 381 -16.31 6.12 9.52
N THR A 382 -15.37 6.11 10.48
CA THR A 382 -14.26 7.07 10.50
C THR A 382 -13.10 6.51 9.68
N GLU A 383 -12.66 7.22 8.64
CA GLU A 383 -11.43 6.90 7.90
C GLU A 383 -10.26 7.70 8.47
N LYS A 384 -9.39 7.01 9.22
CA LYS A 384 -8.12 7.58 9.69
C LYS A 384 -7.00 7.12 8.77
N LEU A 385 -6.24 8.07 8.23
CA LEU A 385 -5.04 7.84 7.44
C LEU A 385 -3.79 7.99 8.32
N THR A 386 -2.73 7.28 7.94
CA THR A 386 -1.43 7.31 8.59
C THR A 386 -0.38 7.16 7.52
N LEU A 387 0.56 8.11 7.42
CA LEU A 387 1.62 8.13 6.42
C LEU A 387 2.99 8.18 7.09
N ILE A 388 3.98 7.53 6.48
CA ILE A 388 5.41 7.78 6.77
C ILE A 388 6.00 8.50 5.56
N LEU A 389 6.52 9.69 5.82
CA LEU A 389 6.97 10.67 4.84
C LEU A 389 8.46 10.97 5.03
N GLY A 390 9.18 11.20 3.94
CA GLY A 390 10.59 11.60 3.98
C GLY A 390 10.90 12.68 2.94
N LYS A 391 11.88 13.54 3.25
CA LYS A 391 12.34 14.60 2.34
C LYS A 391 13.20 13.99 1.23
N PHE A 392 12.57 13.74 0.09
CA PHE A 392 13.17 13.08 -1.06
C PHE A 392 12.60 13.73 -2.33
N THR A 393 13.46 14.29 -3.16
CA THR A 393 13.09 14.80 -4.49
C THR A 393 13.06 13.62 -5.46
N ILE A 394 11.94 13.47 -6.18
CA ILE A 394 11.74 12.50 -7.26
C ILE A 394 12.35 13.09 -8.55
#